data_AF-A0A966MTV7-F1
#
_entry.id   AF-A0A966MTV7-F1
#
_cell.length_a   1.000
_cell.length_b   1.000
_cell.length_c   1.000
_cell.angle_alpha   90.00
_cell.angle_beta   90.00
_cell.angle_gamma   90.00
#
_symmetry.space_group_name_H-M   'P 1'
#
loop_
_entity.id
_entity.type
_entity.pdbx_description
1 polymer ?
#
loop_
_entity_poly.entity_id
_entity_poly.type
_entity_poly.pdbx_seq_one_letter_code
_entity_poly.pdbx_strand_id
1 'polypeptide(L)' 'NFPGWTAWVLSPDARLPGQMRFKETRRVPMWNGPIECRLFRFDLVAGRMTS' A
#
# COMPACT_ATOMS: atom_id res chain seq x y z
N ASN A 1 10.37 -4.08 11.46
CA ASN A 1 10.32 -2.69 11.93
C ASN A 1 8.98 -2.09 11.51
N PHE A 2 8.29 -1.35 12.40
CA PHE A 2 6.89 -0.84 12.28
C PHE A 2 5.70 -1.84 12.32
N PRO A 3 5.74 -2.96 13.07
CA PRO A 3 4.53 -3.77 13.27
C PRO A 3 3.46 -2.95 14.01
N GLY A 4 2.20 -3.15 13.65
CA GLY A 4 1.04 -2.45 14.23
C GLY A 4 0.74 -1.08 13.61
N TRP A 5 1.60 -0.59 12.71
CA TRP A 5 1.36 0.69 12.03
C TRP A 5 0.39 0.53 10.87
N THR A 6 -0.27 1.63 10.50
CA THR A 6 -1.00 1.74 9.23
C THR A 6 -0.17 2.59 8.27
N ALA A 7 0.18 2.02 7.12
CA ALA A 7 0.81 2.76 6.04
C ALA A 7 -0.25 3.22 5.03
N TRP A 8 -0.19 4.50 4.66
CA TRP A 8 -0.99 5.08 3.58
C TRP A 8 -0.05 5.47 2.45
N VAL A 9 -0.31 4.94 1.24
CA VAL A 9 0.58 5.12 0.09
C VAL A 9 -0.23 5.61 -1.10
N LEU A 10 0.11 6.81 -1.59
CA LEU A 10 -0.44 7.37 -2.82
C LEU A 10 0.43 6.92 -4.01
N SER A 11 -0.18 6.27 -5.00
CA SER A 11 0.53 5.80 -6.18
C SER A 11 -0.35 5.82 -7.44
N PRO A 12 0.22 6.16 -8.62
CA PRO A 12 -0.44 5.94 -9.91
C PRO A 12 -0.36 4.48 -10.38
N ASP A 13 0.55 3.66 -9.83
CA ASP A 13 0.68 2.25 -10.23
C ASP A 13 -0.34 1.36 -9.49
N ALA A 14 -1.29 0.81 -10.24
CA ALA A 14 -2.29 -0.11 -9.72
C ALA A 14 -1.72 -1.48 -9.27
N ARG A 15 -0.50 -1.83 -9.69
CA ARG A 15 0.16 -3.11 -9.37
C ARG A 15 1.07 -3.03 -8.14
N LEU A 16 1.21 -1.85 -7.54
CA LEU A 16 2.09 -1.62 -6.39
C LEU A 16 1.86 -2.60 -5.22
N PRO A 17 0.61 -2.90 -4.77
CA PRO A 17 0.40 -3.84 -3.67
C PRO A 17 1.08 -5.21 -3.90
N GLY A 18 0.95 -5.74 -5.13
CA GLY A 18 1.55 -7.00 -5.52
C GLY A 18 3.09 -6.97 -5.51
N GLN A 19 3.69 -5.87 -5.96
CA GLN A 19 5.15 -5.69 -5.94
C GLN A 19 5.70 -5.60 -4.50
N MET A 20 4.95 -4.97 -3.60
CA MET A 20 5.31 -4.86 -2.19
C MET A 20 5.06 -6.16 -1.40
N ARG A 21 4.39 -7.15 -2.01
CA ARG A 21 3.94 -8.39 -1.35
C ARG A 21 3.08 -8.13 -0.12
N PHE A 22 2.35 -7.01 -0.13
CA PHE A 22 1.35 -6.68 0.88
C PHE A 22 -0.04 -6.76 0.29
N LYS A 23 -0.99 -7.20 1.12
CA LYS A 23 -2.42 -7.10 0.79
C LYS A 23 -2.94 -5.77 1.31
N GLU A 24 -3.43 -4.93 0.41
CA GLU A 24 -4.08 -3.68 0.79
C GLU A 24 -5.37 -3.95 1.57
N THR A 25 -5.61 -3.17 2.63
CA THR A 25 -6.85 -3.22 3.40
C THR A 25 -7.88 -2.23 2.87
N ARG A 26 -7.44 -1.18 2.17
CA ARG A 26 -8.29 -0.24 1.43
C ARG A 26 -7.61 0.24 0.15
N ARG A 27 -8.43 0.57 -0.83
CA ARG A 27 -8.03 1.18 -2.11
C ARG A 27 -9.02 2.28 -2.46
N VAL A 28 -8.56 3.54 -2.44
CA VAL A 28 -9.40 4.71 -2.74
C VAL A 28 -8.91 5.35 -4.05
N PRO A 29 -9.69 5.33 -5.15
CA PRO A 29 -9.32 6.04 -6.36
C PRO A 29 -9.41 7.56 -6.14
N MET A 30 -8.47 8.32 -6.71
CA MET A 30 -8.45 9.79 -6.63
C MET A 30 -7.59 10.39 -7.73
N TRP A 31 -7.58 11.72 -7.80
CA TRP A 31 -6.73 12.49 -8.71
C TRP A 31 -5.66 13.24 -7.92
N ASN A 32 -4.39 13.07 -8.30
CA ASN A 32 -3.27 13.88 -7.83
C ASN A 32 -2.92 14.91 -8.91
N GLY A 33 -3.67 16.02 -8.95
CA GLY A 33 -3.68 16.90 -10.11
C GLY A 33 -4.23 16.15 -11.34
N PRO A 34 -3.58 16.22 -12.53
CA PRO A 34 -4.05 15.53 -13.73
C PRO A 34 -3.73 14.03 -13.77
N ILE A 35 -3.23 13.44 -12.68
CA ILE A 35 -2.78 12.04 -12.64
C ILE A 35 -3.81 11.20 -11.87
N GLU A 36 -4.33 10.14 -12.49
CA GLU A 36 -5.16 9.16 -11.79
C GLU A 36 -4.28 8.35 -10.83
N CYS A 37 -4.65 8.38 -9.56
CA CYS A 37 -3.94 7.71 -8.48
C CYS A 37 -4.89 6.86 -7.64
N ARG A 38 -4.30 6.03 -6.78
CA ARG A 38 -4.98 5.33 -5.70
C ARG A 38 -4.24 5.60 -4.41
N LEU A 39 -5.00 5.85 -3.35
CA LEU A 39 -4.50 5.83 -2.00
C LEU A 39 -4.75 4.43 -1.41
N PHE A 40 -3.66 3.68 -1.23
CA PHE A 40 -3.68 2.36 -0.63
C PHE A 40 -3.46 2.46 0.87
N ARG A 41 -4.18 1.64 1.63
CA ARG A 41 -3.95 1.43 3.06
C ARG A 41 -3.39 0.03 3.27
N PHE A 42 -2.33 -0.09 4.05
CA PHE A 42 -1.75 -1.36 4.47
C PHE A 42 -1.65 -1.42 5.99
N ASP A 43 -2.04 -2.54 6.57
CA ASP A 43 -1.93 -2.79 8.00
C ASP A 43 -0.66 -3.61 8.19
N LEU A 44 0.38 -3.00 8.77
CA LEU A 44 1.71 -3.58 8.83
C LEU A 44 1.79 -4.58 9.97
N VAL A 45 2.16 -5.81 9.64
CA VAL A 45 2.38 -6.89 10.61
C VAL A 45 3.85 -7.23 10.69
N ALA A 46 4.27 -7.84 11.80
CA ALA A 46 5.63 -8.36 11.91
C ALA A 46 5.83 -9.49 10.88
N GLY A 47 6.60 -9.21 9.83
CA GLY A 47 7.00 -10.22 8.85
C GLY A 47 8.08 -11.14 9.41
N ARG A 48 8.06 -12.41 8.98
CA ARG A 48 9.11 -13.38 9.25
C ARG A 48 9.87 -13.62 7.96
N MET A 49 11.18 -13.34 7.95
CA MET A 49 12.03 -13.67 6.82
C MET A 49 12.36 -15.16 6.95
N THR A 50 11.71 -16.02 6.15
CA THR A 50 12.13 -17.41 6.02
C THR A 50 13.36 -17.44 5.12
N SER A 51 14.49 -17.87 5.69
CA SER A 51 15.72 -18.14 4.93
C SER A 51 15.53 -19.31 3.96
#